data_AF-A0A7K0FPW1-F1
#
_entry.id   AF-A0A7K0FPW1-F1
#
_cell.length_a   1.000
_cell.length_b   1.000
_cell.length_c   1.000
_cell.angle_alpha   90.00
_cell.angle_beta   90.00
_cell.angle_gamma   90.00
#
_symmetry.space_group_name_H-M   'P 1'
#
loop_
_entity.id
_entity.type
_entity.pdbx_description
1 polymer ?
#
loop_
_entity_poly.entity_id
_entity_poly.type
_entity_poly.pdbx_seq_one_letter_code
_entity_poly.pdbx_strand_id
1 'polypeptide(L)' 'MLEQKDKKPPLKTVNNYIKYSGLAFQMFSIIGVFTFVGYKIDESRASKTPIITGILSLLGVIIAIYTVLKGINKTSN' A
#
# COMPACT_ATOMS: atom_id res chain seq x y z
N MET A 1 -27.51 -0.26 -41.25
CA MET A 1 -26.93 -1.12 -40.19
C MET A 1 -25.84 -0.29 -39.52
N LEU A 2 -26.07 0.21 -38.29
CA LEU A 2 -25.08 1.04 -37.60
C LEU A 2 -24.00 0.13 -37.02
N GLU A 3 -22.78 0.30 -37.53
CA GLU A 3 -21.59 -0.39 -37.05
C GLU A 3 -21.22 0.17 -35.67
N GLN A 4 -21.52 -0.58 -34.62
CA GLN A 4 -21.11 -0.28 -33.25
C GLN A 4 -19.58 -0.41 -33.19
N LYS A 5 -18.88 0.72 -33.37
CA LYS A 5 -17.45 0.82 -33.08
C LYS A 5 -17.25 0.54 -31.60
N ASP A 6 -16.79 -0.67 -31.30
CA ASP A 6 -16.32 -1.13 -29.99
C ASP A 6 -15.18 -0.20 -29.53
N LYS A 7 -15.54 0.91 -28.88
CA LYS A 7 -14.59 1.83 -28.25
C LYS A 7 -14.09 1.14 -26.98
N LYS A 8 -13.20 0.16 -27.16
CA LYS A 8 -12.36 -0.35 -26.07
C LYS A 8 -11.74 0.89 -25.41
N PRO A 9 -12.03 1.17 -24.12
CA PRO A 9 -11.46 2.31 -23.45
C PRO A 9 -9.94 2.20 -23.58
N PRO A 10 -9.22 3.32 -23.79
CA PRO A 10 -7.79 3.30 -24.06
C PRO A 10 -7.09 2.50 -22.96
N LEU A 11 -6.48 1.36 -23.34
CA LEU A 11 -5.87 0.38 -22.44
C LEU A 11 -4.87 1.02 -21.45
N LYS A 12 -4.30 2.18 -21.80
CA LYS A 12 -3.42 2.98 -20.94
C LYS A 12 -4.09 3.47 -19.65
N THR A 13 -5.36 3.85 -19.68
CA THR A 13 -6.05 4.41 -18.51
C THR A 13 -6.45 3.30 -17.53
N VAL A 14 -6.93 2.16 -18.06
CA VAL A 14 -7.23 0.96 -17.26
C VAL A 14 -5.98 0.46 -16.54
N ASN A 15 -4.83 0.48 -17.22
CA ASN A 15 -3.56 0.06 -16.65
C ASN A 15 -3.13 0.91 -15.46
N ASN A 16 -3.40 2.22 -15.47
CA ASN A 16 -3.05 3.11 -14.37
C ASN A 16 -3.87 2.81 -13.11
N TYR A 17 -5.19 2.62 -13.23
CA TYR A 17 -6.03 2.27 -12.09
C TYR A 17 -5.60 0.95 -11.45
N ILE A 18 -5.37 -0.09 -12.27
CA ILE A 18 -4.90 -1.39 -11.80
C ILE A 18 -3.52 -1.25 -11.10
N LYS A 19 -2.63 -0.43 -11.66
CA LYS A 19 -1.29 -0.19 -11.09
C LYS A 19 -1.34 0.53 -9.74
N TYR A 20 -2.21 1.53 -9.58
CA TYR A 20 -2.41 2.21 -8.30
C TYR A 20 -3.07 1.30 -7.26
N SER A 21 -4.04 0.48 -7.65
CA SER A 21 -4.63 -0.53 -6.75
C SER A 21 -3.58 -1.54 -6.25
N GLY A 22 -2.68 -2.01 -7.13
CA GLY A 22 -1.58 -2.91 -6.74
C GLY A 22 -0.59 -2.25 -5.78
N LEU A 23 -0.24 -0.98 -6.03
CA LEU A 23 0.63 -0.19 -5.14
C LEU A 23 -0.03 0.04 -3.77
N ALA A 24 -1.32 0.37 -3.73
CA ALA A 24 -2.06 0.51 -2.47
C ALA A 24 -2.08 -0.81 -1.68
N PHE A 25 -2.29 -1.94 -2.36
CA PHE A 25 -2.25 -3.26 -1.72
C PHE A 25 -0.87 -3.58 -1.12
N GLN A 26 0.20 -3.18 -1.81
CA GLN A 26 1.57 -3.29 -1.31
C GLN A 26 1.78 -2.43 -0.05
N MET A 27 1.28 -1.18 -0.03
CA MET A 27 1.34 -0.31 1.16
C MET A 27 0.58 -0.90 2.34
N PHE A 28 -0.64 -1.40 2.10
CA PHE A 28 -1.45 -2.04 3.13
C PHE A 28 -0.77 -3.28 3.71
N SER A 29 -0.07 -4.04 2.86
CA SER A 29 0.72 -5.19 3.33
C SER A 29 1.84 -4.76 4.27
N ILE A 30 2.59 -3.70 3.94
CA ILE A 30 3.66 -3.17 4.81
C ILE A 30 3.06 -2.67 6.13
N ILE A 31 2.04 -1.82 6.08
CA ILE A 31 1.42 -1.25 7.29
C ILE A 31 0.82 -2.36 8.16
N GLY A 32 0.15 -3.34 7.56
CA GLY A 32 -0.44 -4.49 8.26
C GLY A 32 0.62 -5.33 8.96
N VAL A 33 1.74 -5.64 8.30
CA VAL A 33 2.86 -6.39 8.91
C VAL A 33 3.45 -5.63 10.09
N PHE A 34 3.77 -4.34 9.92
CA PHE A 34 4.34 -3.52 10.99
C PHE A 34 3.37 -3.39 12.19
N THR A 35 2.08 -3.18 11.91
CA THR A 35 1.05 -3.09 12.96
C THR A 35 0.86 -4.42 13.69
N PHE A 36 0.82 -5.54 12.96
CA PHE A 36 0.64 -6.87 13.55
C PHE A 36 1.84 -7.30 14.40
N VAL A 37 3.06 -7.03 13.92
CA VAL A 37 4.29 -7.26 14.70
C VAL A 37 4.27 -6.42 15.97
N GLY A 38 3.86 -5.15 15.88
CA GLY A 38 3.78 -4.25 17.03
C GLY A 38 2.77 -4.74 18.05
N TYR A 39 1.60 -5.16 17.56
CA TYR A 39 0.52 -5.70 18.38
C TYR A 39 0.95 -6.94 19.14
N LYS A 40 1.59 -7.90 18.46
CA LYS A 40 2.09 -9.13 19.09
C LYS A 40 3.15 -8.86 20.16
N ILE A 41 4.00 -7.85 19.93
CA ILE A 41 5.01 -7.43 20.92
C ILE A 41 4.35 -6.79 22.14
N ASP A 42 3.38 -5.89 21.93
CA ASP A 42 2.65 -5.26 23.03
C ASP A 42 1.81 -6.26 23.83
N GLU A 43 1.19 -7.23 23.14
CA GLU A 43 0.44 -8.34 23.75
C GLU A 43 1.36 -9.21 24.61
N SER A 44 2.54 -9.59 24.09
CA SER A 44 3.53 -10.36 24.85
C SER A 44 4.07 -9.61 26.08
N ARG A 45 3.99 -8.29 26.11
CA ARG A 45 4.41 -7.45 27.24
C ARG A 45 3.31 -7.25 28.28
N ALA A 46 2.09 -7.74 28.03
CA ALA A 46 0.88 -7.46 28.82
C ALA A 46 0.71 -5.95 29.10
N SER A 47 1.18 -5.12 28.16
CA SER A 47 1.26 -3.68 28.36
C SER A 47 -0.14 -3.08 28.19
N LYS A 48 -0.65 -2.41 29.23
CA LYS A 48 -1.96 -1.72 29.20
C LYS A 48 -2.03 -0.64 28.11
N THR A 49 -0.88 -0.15 27.65
CA THR A 49 -0.73 0.84 26.59
C THR A 49 0.10 0.27 25.44
N PRO A 50 -0.44 0.24 24.20
CA PRO A 50 0.22 -0.33 23.04
C PRO A 50 1.23 0.65 22.43
N ILE A 51 2.27 0.98 23.21
CA ILE A 51 3.27 1.98 22.83
C ILE A 51 4.12 1.49 21.65
N ILE A 52 4.46 0.19 21.62
CA ILE A 52 5.28 -0.37 20.54
C ILE A 52 4.48 -0.39 19.24
N THR A 53 3.21 -0.76 19.26
CA THR A 53 2.30 -0.72 18.11
C THR A 53 2.16 0.72 17.61
N GLY A 54 2.05 1.69 18.51
CA GLY A 54 2.01 3.12 18.15
C GLY A 54 3.24 3.54 17.33
N ILE A 55 4.43 3.28 17.88
CA ILE A 55 5.71 3.63 17.22
C ILE A 55 5.88 2.84 15.92
N LEU A 56 5.60 1.53 15.94
CA LEU A 56 5.84 0.65 14.81
C LEU A 56 4.85 0.88 13.68
N SER A 57 3.59 1.24 13.97
CA SER A 57 2.62 1.66 12.95
C SER A 57 3.04 2.99 12.31
N LEU A 58 3.52 3.96 13.09
CA LEU A 58 4.01 5.23 12.57
C LEU A 58 5.20 5.03 11.64
N LEU A 59 6.16 4.20 12.05
CA LEU A 59 7.28 3.80 11.19
C LEU A 59 6.82 3.06 9.94
N GLY A 60 5.86 2.14 10.07
CA GLY A 60 5.28 1.41 8.95
C GLY A 60 4.64 2.33 7.91
N VAL A 61 3.95 3.38 8.34
CA VAL A 61 3.38 4.40 7.44
C VAL A 61 4.48 5.18 6.72
N ILE A 62 5.52 5.62 7.43
CA ILE A 62 6.65 6.34 6.82
C ILE A 62 7.34 5.47 5.75
N ILE A 63 7.60 4.20 6.07
CA ILE A 63 8.23 3.24 5.16
C ILE A 63 7.33 2.96 3.95
N ALA A 64 6.02 2.80 4.15
CA ALA A 64 5.07 2.55 3.06
C ALA A 64 5.03 3.72 2.07
N ILE A 65 5.00 4.96 2.59
CA ILE A 65 5.04 6.18 1.75
C ILE A 65 6.37 6.26 1.01
N TYR A 66 7.50 6.08 1.69
CA TYR A 66 8.83 6.11 1.04
C TYR A 66 8.95 5.04 -0.05
N THR A 67 8.42 3.84 0.19
CA THR A 67 8.44 2.72 -0.77
C THR A 67 7.65 3.06 -2.02
N VAL A 68 6.47 3.67 -1.90
CA VAL A 68 5.67 4.08 -3.06
C VAL A 68 6.32 5.23 -3.80
N LEU A 69 6.81 6.27 -3.11
CA LEU A 69 7.54 7.39 -3.73
C LEU A 69 8.79 6.92 -4.48
N LYS A 70 9.50 5.93 -3.94
CA LYS A 70 10.64 5.31 -4.61
C LYS A 70 10.20 4.42 -5.79
N GLY A 71 9.09 3.68 -5.65
CA GLY A 71 8.56 2.80 -6.69
C GLY A 71 8.10 3.57 -7.93
N ILE A 72 7.45 4.73 -7.75
CA ILE A 72 7.08 5.60 -8.87
C ILE A 72 8.32 6.17 -9.57
N ASN A 73 9.35 6.60 -8.83
CA ASN A 73 10.57 7.17 -9.41
C ASN A 73 11.44 6.13 -10.13
N LYS A 74 11.45 4.88 -9.65
CA LYS A 74 12.19 3.77 -10.28
C LYS A 74 11.55 3.30 -11.59
N THR A 75 10.28 3.59 -11.82
CA THR A 75 9.55 3.20 -13.04
C THR A 75 9.78 4.19 -14.21
N SER A 76 10.59 5.25 -14.01
CA SER A 76 10.86 6.32 -14.98
C SER A 76 12.28 6.33 -15.56
N ASN A 77 13.09 5.28 -15.35
CA ASN A 77 14.40 5.11 -16.00
C ASN A 77 14.50 3.75 -16.67
#